data_AF-A0A956CUA3-F1
#
_entry.id   AF-A0A956CUA3-F1
#
_cell.length_a   1.000
_cell.length_b   1.000
_cell.length_c   1.000
_cell.angle_alpha   90.00
_cell.angle_beta   90.00
_cell.angle_gamma   90.00
#
_symmetry.space_group_name_H-M   'P 1'
#
loop_
_entity.id
_entity.type
_entity.pdbx_description
1 polymer ?
#
loop_
_entity_poly.entity_id
_entity_poly.type
_entity_poly.pdbx_seq_one_letter_code
_entity_poly.pdbx_strand_id
1 'polypeptide(L)'
;MLLVPAFVGHTLQLLGEDTPWAPHAWARYWFEPGWHLYLPPWIPAVIAVGLAGAVIGLAVFRTRPWVAAIVVLYALHYLTYPYRIRNHMTLMLSELVMLGGLWAIDRWRGAPPRSDRYVAAGVAAVLCVTYFFAGFHKINDVFLSLTPVSPAVQGIDDFWIYGDLGSQAPTWARALAAWGTVVIECAVPIVAWRVPRLTAPAMLLLFAFHFPMVSVLNVSDYPMLASAFYPALFTHARFRLVLRHARRPTAFTVTGAVIGAAAQLWFMPWWGALTGFGIFVMALWGWSAGAIVAMYATRYLR
;
A
#
# COMPACT_ATOMS: atom_id res chain seq x y z
N MET A 1 6.19 11.72 -3.49
CA MET A 1 7.38 11.13 -2.82
C MET A 1 7.18 9.64 -2.57
N LEU A 2 6.00 9.19 -2.13
CA LEU A 2 5.72 7.77 -1.92
C LEU A 2 5.08 7.04 -3.12
N LEU A 3 4.53 7.79 -4.09
CA LEU A 3 4.10 7.25 -5.40
C LEU A 3 5.22 6.45 -6.10
N VAL A 4 6.46 6.93 -6.04
CA VAL A 4 7.58 6.30 -6.76
C VAL A 4 7.91 4.91 -6.17
N PRO A 5 8.13 4.76 -4.85
CA PRO A 5 8.24 3.43 -4.23
C PRO A 5 7.01 2.54 -4.42
N ALA A 6 5.80 3.10 -4.35
CA ALA A 6 4.56 2.35 -4.56
C ALA A 6 4.53 1.74 -5.97
N PHE A 7 4.84 2.54 -6.98
CA PHE A 7 4.88 2.08 -8.37
C PHE A 7 6.06 1.18 -8.68
N VAL A 8 7.24 1.39 -8.08
CA VAL A 8 8.36 0.44 -8.18
C VAL A 8 7.95 -0.91 -7.61
N GLY A 9 7.23 -0.91 -6.48
CA GLY A 9 6.68 -2.13 -5.91
C GLY A 9 5.64 -2.81 -6.77
N HIS A 10 4.70 -2.03 -7.31
CA HIS A 10 3.76 -2.51 -8.32
C HIS A 10 4.50 -3.16 -9.48
N THR A 11 5.44 -2.45 -10.11
CA THR A 11 6.20 -2.94 -11.26
C THR A 11 7.00 -4.20 -10.92
N LEU A 12 7.67 -4.26 -9.77
CA LEU A 12 8.45 -5.45 -9.38
C LEU A 12 7.55 -6.66 -9.11
N GLN A 13 6.39 -6.42 -8.51
CA GLN A 13 5.37 -7.44 -8.35
C GLN A 13 4.86 -7.93 -9.69
N LEU A 14 4.48 -7.02 -10.60
CA LEU A 14 4.06 -7.38 -11.95
C LEU A 14 5.14 -8.17 -12.68
N LEU A 15 6.40 -7.79 -12.56
CA LEU A 15 7.51 -8.54 -13.17
C LEU A 15 7.74 -9.91 -12.51
N GLY A 16 7.29 -10.11 -11.27
CA GLY A 16 7.39 -11.39 -10.55
C GLY A 16 6.17 -12.31 -10.73
N GLU A 17 4.98 -11.74 -10.94
CA GLU A 17 3.70 -12.46 -11.05
C GLU A 17 3.18 -12.54 -12.50
N ASP A 18 3.41 -11.51 -13.31
CA ASP A 18 2.94 -11.35 -14.69
C ASP A 18 4.04 -11.72 -15.69
N THR A 19 4.63 -12.91 -15.53
CA THR A 19 5.51 -13.50 -16.54
C THR A 19 4.72 -14.50 -17.38
N PRO A 20 3.96 -14.08 -18.41
CA PRO A 20 3.16 -14.98 -19.25
C PRO A 20 4.02 -15.95 -20.08
N TRP A 21 5.34 -15.88 -19.99
CA TRP A 21 6.29 -16.85 -20.55
C TRP A 21 6.77 -17.91 -19.54
N ALA A 22 6.40 -17.79 -18.25
CA ALA A 22 6.77 -18.77 -17.23
C ALA A 22 5.74 -19.92 -17.16
N PRO A 23 6.18 -21.19 -17.05
CA PRO A 23 5.28 -22.35 -17.08
C PRO A 23 4.17 -22.33 -16.02
N HIS A 24 4.44 -21.77 -14.84
CA HIS A 24 3.47 -21.67 -13.74
C HIS A 24 2.38 -20.60 -13.96
N ALA A 25 2.62 -19.64 -14.86
CA ALA A 25 1.71 -18.56 -15.18
C ALA A 25 0.83 -18.86 -16.42
N TRP A 26 1.27 -19.77 -17.30
CA TRP A 26 0.54 -20.15 -18.52
C TRP A 26 -0.88 -20.63 -18.26
N ALA A 27 -1.05 -21.51 -17.28
CA ALA A 27 -2.37 -22.05 -16.95
C ALA A 27 -3.29 -21.01 -16.29
N ARG A 28 -2.78 -19.97 -15.62
CA ARG A 28 -3.64 -18.91 -15.07
C ARG A 28 -4.01 -17.89 -16.13
N TYR A 29 -3.05 -17.47 -16.96
CA TYR A 29 -3.25 -16.44 -17.99
C TYR A 29 -4.43 -16.74 -18.92
N TRP A 30 -4.58 -18.00 -19.35
CA TRP A 30 -5.62 -18.41 -20.30
C TRP A 30 -6.99 -18.74 -19.69
N PHE A 31 -7.06 -18.92 -18.38
CA PHE A 31 -8.30 -19.29 -17.69
C PHE A 31 -8.98 -18.12 -17.00
N GLU A 32 -8.24 -17.04 -16.72
CA GLU A 32 -8.80 -15.84 -16.10
C GLU A 32 -9.43 -14.93 -17.18
N PRO A 33 -10.72 -14.59 -17.06
CA PRO A 33 -11.40 -13.77 -18.06
C PRO A 33 -10.93 -12.31 -17.97
N GLY A 34 -10.59 -11.70 -19.11
CA GLY A 34 -10.17 -10.30 -19.17
C GLY A 34 -9.79 -9.85 -20.58
N TRP A 35 -9.54 -8.55 -20.74
CA TRP A 35 -9.21 -7.98 -22.06
C TRP A 35 -7.81 -8.38 -22.54
N HIS A 36 -6.95 -8.84 -21.63
CA HIS A 36 -5.61 -9.37 -21.93
C HIS A 36 -5.64 -10.58 -22.88
N LEU A 37 -6.73 -11.36 -22.88
CA LEU A 37 -6.90 -12.51 -23.78
C LEU A 37 -7.02 -12.11 -25.26
N TYR A 38 -7.44 -10.86 -25.54
CA TYR A 38 -7.55 -10.32 -26.89
C TYR A 38 -6.29 -9.56 -27.33
N LEU A 39 -5.26 -9.52 -26.48
CA LEU A 39 -4.03 -8.80 -26.73
C LEU A 39 -2.85 -9.76 -26.85
N PRO A 40 -1.86 -9.48 -27.72
CA PRO A 40 -0.59 -10.17 -27.67
C PRO A 40 0.04 -10.16 -26.26
N PRO A 41 0.59 -11.28 -25.76
CA PRO A 41 1.09 -11.40 -24.38
C PRO A 41 2.18 -10.39 -23.96
N TRP A 42 2.84 -9.74 -24.93
CA TRP A 42 3.83 -8.70 -24.66
C TRP A 42 3.22 -7.33 -24.38
N ILE A 43 1.95 -7.08 -24.70
CA ILE A 43 1.30 -5.78 -24.49
C ILE A 43 1.21 -5.42 -23.00
N PRO A 44 0.72 -6.30 -22.08
CA PRO A 44 0.72 -6.01 -20.65
C PRO A 44 2.12 -5.67 -20.12
N ALA A 45 3.15 -6.38 -20.59
CA ALA A 45 4.54 -6.12 -20.21
C ALA A 45 5.03 -4.73 -20.68
N VAL A 46 4.71 -4.32 -21.91
CA VAL A 46 5.04 -2.97 -22.42
C VAL A 46 4.33 -1.89 -21.62
N ILE A 47 3.06 -2.10 -21.25
CA ILE A 47 2.32 -1.16 -20.40
C ILE A 47 2.99 -1.03 -19.02
N ALA A 48 3.42 -2.14 -18.41
CA ALA A 48 4.13 -2.15 -17.14
C ALA A 48 5.47 -1.40 -17.22
N VAL A 49 6.26 -1.60 -18.29
CA VAL A 49 7.51 -0.87 -18.54
C VAL A 49 7.25 0.62 -18.74
N GLY A 50 6.21 0.98 -19.52
CA GLY A 50 5.79 2.36 -19.71
C GLY A 50 5.42 3.03 -18.40
N LEU A 51 4.67 2.34 -17.55
CA LEU A 51 4.29 2.82 -16.21
C LEU A 51 5.52 3.09 -15.34
N ALA A 52 6.49 2.17 -15.34
CA ALA A 52 7.77 2.36 -14.64
C ALA A 52 8.52 3.60 -15.16
N GLY A 53 8.62 3.76 -16.48
CA GLY A 53 9.22 4.93 -17.11
C GLY A 53 8.51 6.23 -16.71
N ALA A 54 7.18 6.23 -16.67
CA ALA A 54 6.39 7.40 -16.28
C ALA A 54 6.60 7.80 -14.81
N VAL A 55 6.79 6.80 -13.95
CA VAL A 55 7.07 6.96 -12.52
C VAL A 55 8.47 7.53 -12.30
N ILE A 56 9.48 7.02 -13.02
CA ILE A 56 10.84 7.59 -13.00
C ILE A 56 10.81 9.03 -13.50
N GLY A 57 10.09 9.29 -14.59
CA GLY A 57 9.89 10.64 -15.11
C GLY A 57 9.25 11.58 -14.07
N LEU A 58 8.22 11.13 -13.35
CA LEU A 58 7.62 11.88 -12.26
C LEU A 58 8.62 12.12 -11.12
N ALA A 59 9.45 11.13 -10.79
CA ALA A 59 10.45 11.22 -9.72
C ALA A 59 11.49 12.31 -10.01
N VAL A 60 12.02 12.33 -11.23
CA VAL A 60 13.10 13.20 -11.70
C VAL A 60 12.58 14.60 -11.99
N PHE A 61 11.57 14.70 -12.85
CA PHE A 61 11.13 15.99 -13.39
C PHE A 61 10.01 16.63 -12.56
N ARG A 62 9.23 15.83 -11.82
CA ARG A 62 8.14 16.28 -10.94
C ARG A 62 7.10 17.16 -11.66
N THR A 63 6.88 16.90 -12.95
CA THR A 63 5.93 17.66 -13.76
C THR A 63 4.60 16.93 -13.90
N ARG A 64 3.54 17.70 -14.16
CA ARG A 64 2.17 17.19 -14.32
C ARG A 64 1.96 16.22 -15.50
N PRO A 65 2.64 16.36 -16.66
CA PRO A 65 2.55 15.38 -17.73
C PRO A 65 2.87 13.95 -17.29
N TRP A 66 3.85 13.78 -16.39
CA TRP A 66 4.17 12.45 -15.86
C TRP A 66 3.07 11.87 -14.97
N VAL A 67 2.35 12.71 -14.22
CA VAL A 67 1.15 12.27 -13.48
C VAL A 67 0.08 11.79 -14.46
N ALA A 68 -0.18 12.53 -15.54
CA ALA A 68 -1.15 12.13 -16.56
C ALA A 68 -0.75 10.83 -17.26
N ALA A 69 0.53 10.67 -17.59
CA ALA A 69 1.07 9.42 -18.15
C ALA A 69 0.82 8.24 -17.20
N ILE A 70 1.08 8.41 -15.90
CA ILE A 70 0.79 7.40 -14.88
C ILE A 70 -0.71 7.06 -14.84
N VAL A 71 -1.61 8.06 -14.85
CA VAL A 71 -3.08 7.84 -14.88
C VAL A 71 -3.48 7.00 -16.07
N VAL A 72 -3.04 7.36 -17.27
CA VAL A 72 -3.39 6.64 -18.50
C VAL A 72 -2.82 5.23 -18.51
N LEU A 73 -1.52 5.09 -18.24
CA LEU A 73 -0.83 3.79 -18.25
C LEU A 73 -1.38 2.85 -17.19
N TYR A 74 -1.75 3.37 -16.01
CA TYR A 74 -2.36 2.56 -14.97
C TYR A 74 -3.79 2.14 -15.32
N ALA A 75 -4.58 3.01 -15.95
CA ALA A 75 -5.91 2.63 -16.44
C ALA A 75 -5.83 1.54 -17.51
N LEU A 76 -4.90 1.68 -18.47
CA LEU A 76 -4.62 0.65 -19.45
C LEU A 76 -4.17 -0.65 -18.78
N HIS A 77 -3.26 -0.56 -17.82
CA HIS A 77 -2.78 -1.71 -17.06
C HIS A 77 -3.92 -2.42 -16.34
N TYR A 78 -4.78 -1.67 -15.63
CA TYR A 78 -5.95 -2.22 -14.93
C TYR A 78 -6.92 -2.95 -15.86
N LEU A 79 -7.19 -2.39 -17.05
CA LEU A 79 -8.07 -3.01 -18.04
C LEU A 79 -7.45 -4.25 -18.70
N THR A 80 -6.12 -4.29 -18.78
CA THR A 80 -5.35 -5.35 -19.44
C THR A 80 -4.67 -6.29 -18.45
N TYR A 81 -5.02 -6.20 -17.17
CA TYR A 81 -4.43 -7.02 -16.12
C TYR A 81 -4.92 -8.46 -16.27
N PRO A 82 -4.01 -9.45 -16.41
CA PRO A 82 -4.39 -10.80 -16.76
C PRO A 82 -4.93 -11.62 -15.59
N TYR A 83 -4.85 -11.07 -14.37
CA TYR A 83 -5.28 -11.74 -13.16
C TYR A 83 -6.49 -11.06 -12.52
N ARG A 84 -7.13 -11.74 -11.56
CA ARG A 84 -8.22 -11.21 -10.76
C ARG A 84 -7.82 -9.85 -10.18
N ILE A 85 -8.54 -8.82 -10.61
CA ILE A 85 -8.34 -7.46 -10.14
C ILE A 85 -8.41 -7.44 -8.62
N ARG A 86 -7.28 -7.08 -8.00
CA ARG A 86 -7.19 -6.97 -6.56
C ARG A 86 -7.80 -5.64 -6.10
N ASN A 87 -8.42 -5.62 -4.92
CA ASN A 87 -9.14 -4.44 -4.41
C ASN A 87 -8.28 -3.16 -4.35
N HIS A 88 -6.99 -3.28 -4.08
CA HIS A 88 -6.09 -2.12 -4.06
C HIS A 88 -5.78 -1.59 -5.47
N MET A 89 -5.82 -2.43 -6.51
CA MET A 89 -5.66 -1.94 -7.87
C MET A 89 -6.83 -1.05 -8.26
N THR A 90 -8.05 -1.41 -7.86
CA THR A 90 -9.27 -0.61 -8.05
C THR A 90 -9.23 0.69 -7.26
N LEU A 91 -8.74 0.64 -6.02
CA LEU A 91 -8.50 1.83 -5.20
C LEU A 91 -7.54 2.81 -5.87
N MET A 92 -6.44 2.28 -6.38
CA MET A 92 -5.38 3.09 -7.00
C MET A 92 -5.88 3.69 -8.31
N LEU A 93 -6.62 2.92 -9.13
CA LEU A 93 -7.29 3.47 -10.31
C LEU A 93 -8.25 4.60 -9.93
N SER A 94 -9.08 4.39 -8.91
CA SER A 94 -10.07 5.37 -8.46
C SER A 94 -9.39 6.68 -8.01
N GLU A 95 -8.29 6.60 -7.27
CA GLU A 95 -7.47 7.77 -6.91
C GLU A 95 -6.90 8.48 -8.14
N LEU A 96 -6.25 7.74 -9.04
CA LEU A 96 -5.65 8.32 -10.24
C LEU A 96 -6.68 8.99 -11.14
N VAL A 97 -7.86 8.39 -11.29
CA VAL A 97 -8.99 8.98 -12.02
C VAL A 97 -9.46 10.26 -11.33
N MET A 98 -9.56 10.28 -10.00
CA MET A 98 -9.98 11.48 -9.26
C MET A 98 -8.94 12.61 -9.35
N LEU A 99 -7.65 12.28 -9.23
CA LEU A 99 -6.51 13.18 -9.46
C LEU A 99 -6.54 13.75 -10.88
N GLY A 100 -6.69 12.88 -11.89
CA GLY A 100 -6.74 13.26 -13.31
C GLY A 100 -7.95 14.12 -13.65
N GLY A 101 -9.12 13.78 -13.13
CA GLY A 101 -10.37 14.49 -13.37
C GLY A 101 -10.37 15.90 -12.75
N LEU A 102 -9.96 16.04 -11.50
CA LEU A 102 -9.86 17.35 -10.85
C LEU A 102 -8.78 18.23 -11.51
N TRP A 103 -7.68 17.64 -11.96
CA TRP A 103 -6.68 18.36 -12.74
C TRP A 103 -7.22 18.86 -14.09
N ALA A 104 -7.98 18.04 -14.81
CA ALA A 104 -8.61 18.43 -16.07
C ALA A 104 -9.60 19.59 -15.86
N ILE A 105 -10.39 19.55 -14.79
CA ILE A 105 -11.33 20.62 -14.41
C ILE A 105 -10.59 21.92 -14.09
N ASP A 106 -9.52 21.87 -13.29
CA ASP A 106 -8.73 23.05 -12.96
C ASP A 106 -8.10 23.69 -14.20
N ARG A 107 -7.60 22.86 -15.13
CA ARG A 107 -7.04 23.33 -16.41
C ARG A 107 -8.12 23.98 -17.27
N TRP A 108 -9.30 23.36 -17.37
CA TRP A 108 -10.42 23.91 -18.13
C TRP A 108 -10.90 25.25 -17.56
N ARG A 109 -10.86 25.42 -16.24
CA ARG A 109 -11.29 26.66 -15.55
C ARG A 109 -10.22 27.75 -15.49
N GLY A 110 -8.99 27.50 -15.95
CA GLY A 110 -7.88 28.45 -15.81
C GLY A 110 -7.55 28.83 -14.36
N ALA A 111 -7.98 28.02 -13.39
CA ALA A 111 -7.88 28.35 -11.98
C ALA A 111 -6.52 27.90 -11.40
N PRO A 112 -5.96 28.63 -10.41
CA PRO A 112 -4.84 28.11 -9.64
C PRO A 112 -5.25 26.79 -8.96
N PRO A 113 -4.31 25.83 -8.78
CA PRO A 113 -4.58 24.51 -8.23
C PRO A 113 -4.97 24.62 -6.74
N ARG A 114 -6.24 24.94 -6.49
CA ARG A 114 -6.86 24.93 -5.15
C ARG A 114 -7.56 23.60 -4.89
N SER A 115 -7.54 22.67 -5.84
CA SER A 115 -8.23 21.38 -5.80
C SER A 115 -7.52 20.31 -4.97
N ASP A 116 -6.22 20.45 -4.68
CA ASP A 116 -5.41 19.45 -3.95
C ASP A 116 -6.04 19.01 -2.62
N ARG A 117 -6.69 19.94 -1.90
CA ARG A 117 -7.40 19.62 -0.65
C ARG A 117 -8.62 18.72 -0.87
N TYR A 118 -9.32 18.90 -1.98
CA TYR A 118 -10.49 18.11 -2.35
C TYR A 118 -10.07 16.75 -2.91
N VAL A 119 -8.97 16.70 -3.66
CA VAL A 119 -8.36 15.44 -4.08
C VAL A 119 -7.99 14.62 -2.84
N ALA A 120 -7.19 15.18 -1.93
CA ALA A 120 -6.77 14.47 -0.72
C ALA A 120 -7.98 14.03 0.13
N ALA A 121 -9.00 14.88 0.29
CA ALA A 121 -10.22 14.52 1.01
C ALA A 121 -11.00 13.39 0.33
N GLY A 122 -11.13 13.39 -0.99
CA GLY A 122 -11.81 12.31 -1.71
C GLY A 122 -11.01 11.01 -1.71
N VAL A 123 -9.67 11.06 -1.81
CA VAL A 123 -8.80 9.88 -1.69
C VAL A 123 -8.94 9.27 -0.29
N ALA A 124 -8.92 10.11 0.75
CA ALA A 124 -9.19 9.66 2.12
C ALA A 124 -10.59 9.05 2.28
N ALA A 125 -11.62 9.61 1.64
CA ALA A 125 -12.97 9.08 1.68
C ALA A 125 -13.07 7.71 0.99
N VAL A 126 -12.51 7.57 -0.23
CA VAL A 126 -12.45 6.30 -0.97
C VAL A 126 -11.70 5.25 -0.14
N LEU A 127 -10.56 5.61 0.44
CA LEU A 127 -9.81 4.73 1.34
C LEU A 127 -10.66 4.25 2.51
N CYS A 128 -11.35 5.16 3.20
CA CYS A 128 -12.21 4.80 4.34
C CYS A 128 -13.35 3.88 3.94
N VAL A 129 -14.02 4.15 2.81
CA VAL A 129 -15.13 3.32 2.31
C VAL A 129 -14.63 1.92 1.95
N THR A 130 -13.51 1.81 1.24
CA THR A 130 -13.00 0.49 0.84
C THR A 130 -12.50 -0.31 2.03
N TYR A 131 -11.79 0.31 2.98
CA TYR A 131 -11.39 -0.39 4.20
C TYR A 131 -12.61 -0.79 5.04
N PHE A 132 -13.65 0.05 5.13
CA PHE A 132 -14.89 -0.32 5.79
C PHE A 132 -15.53 -1.56 5.17
N PHE A 133 -15.68 -1.62 3.84
CA PHE A 133 -16.23 -2.80 3.18
C PHE A 133 -15.31 -4.02 3.24
N ALA A 134 -13.97 -3.81 3.26
CA ALA A 134 -13.00 -4.88 3.46
C ALA A 134 -13.16 -5.53 4.85
N GLY A 135 -13.38 -4.72 5.89
CA GLY A 135 -13.66 -5.18 7.25
C GLY A 135 -15.04 -5.80 7.36
N PHE A 136 -16.05 -5.19 6.75
CA PHE A 136 -17.43 -5.70 6.75
C PHE A 136 -17.54 -7.08 6.09
N HIS A 137 -16.85 -7.31 4.97
CA HIS A 137 -16.78 -8.61 4.30
C HIS A 137 -16.15 -9.71 5.19
N LYS A 138 -15.32 -9.32 6.16
CA LYS A 138 -14.68 -10.24 7.13
C LYS A 138 -15.57 -10.54 8.34
N ILE A 139 -16.74 -9.94 8.46
CA ILE A 139 -17.73 -10.27 9.49
C ILE A 139 -18.51 -11.52 9.03
N ASN A 140 -17.85 -12.68 9.13
CA ASN A 140 -18.45 -13.98 8.83
C ASN A 140 -17.82 -15.07 9.71
N ASP A 141 -18.53 -16.20 9.85
CA ASP A 141 -18.16 -17.29 10.76
C ASP A 141 -16.78 -17.88 10.45
N VAL A 142 -16.42 -17.96 9.17
CA VAL A 142 -15.13 -18.53 8.73
C VAL A 142 -13.98 -17.64 9.17
N PHE A 143 -14.05 -16.35 8.86
CA PHE A 143 -12.99 -15.40 9.17
C PHE A 143 -12.84 -15.16 10.69
N LEU A 144 -13.95 -15.13 11.42
CA LEU A 144 -13.96 -14.92 12.87
C LEU A 144 -13.70 -16.20 13.69
N SER A 145 -13.58 -17.37 13.04
CA SER A 145 -13.20 -18.60 13.72
C SER A 145 -11.76 -18.52 14.24
N LEU A 146 -11.50 -19.12 15.40
CA LEU A 146 -10.14 -19.24 15.97
C LEU A 146 -9.41 -20.52 15.53
N THR A 147 -9.87 -21.09 14.42
CA THR A 147 -9.33 -22.32 13.85
C THR A 147 -8.45 -22.00 12.63
N PRO A 148 -7.59 -22.93 12.18
CA PRO A 148 -6.80 -22.75 10.98
C PRO A 148 -7.61 -22.58 9.68
N VAL A 149 -8.93 -22.71 9.71
CA VAL A 149 -9.78 -22.39 8.54
C VAL A 149 -9.90 -20.88 8.33
N SER A 150 -9.71 -20.07 9.39
CA SER A 150 -9.70 -18.62 9.28
C SER A 150 -8.42 -18.12 8.60
N PRO A 151 -8.52 -17.29 7.54
CA PRO A 151 -7.36 -16.64 6.94
C PRO A 151 -6.60 -15.74 7.92
N ALA A 152 -7.29 -15.15 8.92
CA ALA A 152 -6.65 -14.32 9.94
C ALA A 152 -5.78 -15.17 10.88
N VAL A 153 -6.28 -16.36 11.25
CA VAL A 153 -5.55 -17.31 12.10
C VAL A 153 -4.35 -17.88 11.36
N GLN A 154 -4.52 -18.27 10.09
CA GLN A 154 -3.42 -18.72 9.25
C GLN A 154 -2.32 -17.65 9.18
N GLY A 155 -2.69 -16.41 8.84
CA GLY A 155 -1.71 -15.32 8.71
C GLY A 155 -0.94 -15.01 10.00
N ILE A 156 -1.59 -15.06 11.17
CA ILE A 156 -0.91 -14.81 12.44
C ILE A 156 -0.11 -16.02 12.92
N ASP A 157 -0.57 -17.25 12.66
CA ASP A 157 0.19 -18.47 12.99
C ASP A 157 1.46 -18.54 12.15
N ASP A 158 1.37 -18.29 10.83
CA ASP A 158 2.53 -18.20 9.95
C ASP A 158 3.52 -17.15 10.45
N PHE A 159 3.02 -15.96 10.80
CA PHE A 159 3.85 -14.90 11.35
C PHE A 159 4.55 -15.30 12.65
N TRP A 160 3.86 -16.05 13.51
CA TRP A 160 4.41 -16.55 14.76
C TRP A 160 5.52 -17.58 14.54
N ILE A 161 5.28 -18.51 13.61
CA ILE A 161 6.19 -19.60 13.27
C ILE A 161 7.46 -19.04 12.62
N TYR A 162 7.33 -18.19 11.59
CA TYR A 162 8.48 -17.64 10.89
C TYR A 162 9.24 -16.60 11.71
N GLY A 163 8.59 -15.99 12.69
CA GLY A 163 9.25 -15.14 13.69
C GLY A 163 10.02 -15.91 14.77
N ASP A 164 10.02 -17.24 14.74
CA ASP A 164 10.58 -18.12 15.79
C ASP A 164 9.99 -17.82 17.18
N LEU A 165 8.69 -17.50 17.23
CA LEU A 165 7.97 -17.16 18.47
C LEU A 165 7.23 -18.37 19.08
N GLY A 166 7.24 -19.50 18.38
CA GLY A 166 6.62 -20.76 18.79
C GLY A 166 5.95 -21.49 17.63
N SER A 167 5.45 -22.71 17.89
CA SER A 167 4.82 -23.56 16.87
C SER A 167 3.43 -23.11 16.43
N GLN A 168 2.81 -22.18 17.17
CA GLN A 168 1.52 -21.57 16.84
C GLN A 168 1.29 -20.29 17.65
N ALA A 169 0.47 -19.37 17.14
CA ALA A 169 0.11 -18.19 17.90
C ALA A 169 -0.84 -18.54 19.06
N PRO A 170 -0.69 -17.90 20.23
CA PRO A 170 -1.61 -18.10 21.35
C PRO A 170 -3.01 -17.58 21.01
N THR A 171 -4.03 -18.12 21.68
CA THR A 171 -5.45 -17.83 21.40
C THR A 171 -5.77 -16.33 21.42
N TRP A 172 -5.15 -15.55 22.30
CA TRP A 172 -5.36 -14.10 22.36
C TRP A 172 -4.81 -13.38 21.12
N ALA A 173 -3.71 -13.86 20.53
CA ALA A 173 -3.12 -13.28 19.33
C ALA A 173 -3.97 -13.62 18.10
N ARG A 174 -4.48 -14.85 18.03
CA ARG A 174 -5.47 -15.28 17.03
C ARG A 174 -6.75 -14.47 17.11
N ALA A 175 -7.24 -14.22 18.32
CA ALA A 175 -8.38 -13.35 18.55
C ALA A 175 -8.12 -11.91 18.06
N LEU A 176 -6.97 -11.36 18.41
CA LEU A 176 -6.58 -10.03 17.97
C LEU A 176 -6.42 -9.95 16.45
N ALA A 177 -5.91 -11.00 15.80
CA ALA A 177 -5.84 -11.07 14.35
C ALA A 177 -7.25 -11.11 13.71
N ALA A 178 -8.16 -11.95 14.20
CA ALA A 178 -9.50 -12.07 13.64
C ALA A 178 -10.35 -10.80 13.87
N TRP A 179 -10.61 -10.45 15.13
CA TRP A 179 -11.48 -9.32 15.47
C TRP A 179 -10.77 -7.97 15.32
N GLY A 180 -9.49 -7.90 15.63
CA GLY A 180 -8.71 -6.66 15.48
C GLY A 180 -8.58 -6.25 14.02
N THR A 181 -8.49 -7.19 13.07
CA THR A 181 -8.55 -6.86 11.63
C THR A 181 -9.85 -6.12 11.29
N VAL A 182 -11.00 -6.61 11.74
CA VAL A 182 -12.30 -5.95 11.49
C VAL A 182 -12.31 -4.55 12.09
N VAL A 183 -11.83 -4.38 13.32
CA VAL A 183 -11.78 -3.06 13.97
C VAL A 183 -10.84 -2.12 13.22
N ILE A 184 -9.65 -2.59 12.84
CA ILE A 184 -8.65 -1.79 12.14
C ILE A 184 -9.20 -1.32 10.81
N GLU A 185 -9.78 -2.21 10.01
CA GLU A 185 -10.28 -1.84 8.70
C GLU A 185 -11.56 -0.98 8.79
N CYS A 186 -12.48 -1.25 9.71
CA CYS A 186 -13.72 -0.48 9.81
C CYS A 186 -13.53 0.92 10.44
N ALA A 187 -12.60 1.08 11.40
CA ALA A 187 -12.55 2.28 12.23
C ALA A 187 -11.26 3.09 12.08
N VAL A 188 -10.09 2.46 11.95
CA VAL A 188 -8.80 3.17 12.07
C VAL A 188 -8.58 4.19 10.95
N PRO A 189 -8.91 3.93 9.66
CA PRO A 189 -8.84 4.95 8.62
C PRO A 189 -9.71 6.18 8.91
N ILE A 190 -10.93 5.97 9.41
CA ILE A 190 -11.85 7.07 9.77
C ILE A 190 -11.28 7.88 10.93
N VAL A 191 -10.75 7.20 11.97
CA VAL A 191 -10.10 7.86 13.11
C VAL A 191 -8.88 8.65 12.64
N ALA A 192 -8.04 8.06 11.78
CA ALA A 192 -6.86 8.71 11.23
C ALA A 192 -7.22 10.02 10.51
N TRP A 193 -8.29 9.98 9.70
CA TRP A 193 -8.77 11.10 8.90
C TRP A 193 -9.50 12.17 9.72
N ARG A 194 -10.41 11.75 10.61
CA ARG A 194 -11.39 12.65 11.26
C ARG A 194 -11.03 13.07 12.66
N VAL A 195 -10.09 12.40 13.32
CA VAL A 195 -9.67 12.72 14.69
C VAL A 195 -8.20 13.15 14.68
N PRO A 196 -7.92 14.47 14.51
CA PRO A 196 -6.55 14.94 14.36
C PRO A 196 -5.64 14.46 15.50
N ARG A 197 -6.06 14.48 16.76
CA ARG A 197 -5.17 14.06 17.86
C ARG A 197 -4.65 12.62 17.69
N LEU A 198 -5.44 11.76 17.03
CA LEU A 198 -5.16 10.33 16.84
C LEU A 198 -4.60 9.98 15.45
N THR A 199 -4.40 10.95 14.55
CA THR A 199 -3.90 10.66 13.19
C THR A 199 -2.60 9.85 13.22
N ALA A 200 -1.56 10.31 13.91
CA ALA A 200 -0.29 9.57 13.92
C ALA A 200 -0.37 8.18 14.56
N PRO A 201 -0.93 7.98 15.78
CA PRO A 201 -1.03 6.64 16.32
C PRO A 201 -1.87 5.72 15.43
N ALA A 202 -2.94 6.24 14.79
CA ALA A 202 -3.70 5.48 13.81
C ALA A 202 -2.87 5.11 12.56
N MET A 203 -2.03 6.03 12.05
CA MET A 203 -1.12 5.71 10.94
C MET A 203 -0.08 4.66 11.31
N LEU A 204 0.50 4.74 12.50
CA LEU A 204 1.46 3.76 13.00
C LEU A 204 0.80 2.38 13.18
N LEU A 205 -0.43 2.36 13.69
CA LEU A 205 -1.24 1.14 13.80
C LEU A 205 -1.53 0.55 12.42
N LEU A 206 -1.85 1.37 11.42
CA LEU A 206 -2.06 0.89 10.05
C LEU A 206 -0.77 0.31 9.43
N PHE A 207 0.40 0.89 9.69
CA PHE A 207 1.68 0.28 9.26
C PHE A 207 1.92 -1.06 9.97
N ALA A 208 1.73 -1.11 11.30
CA ALA A 208 1.92 -2.33 12.09
C ALA A 208 0.96 -3.44 11.65
N PHE A 209 -0.28 -3.10 11.33
CA PHE A 209 -1.30 -4.04 10.85
C PHE A 209 -0.90 -4.74 9.55
N HIS A 210 -0.27 -4.03 8.62
CA HIS A 210 0.15 -4.61 7.34
C HIS A 210 1.52 -5.30 7.41
N PHE A 211 2.31 -5.09 8.47
CA PHE A 211 3.65 -5.65 8.58
C PHE A 211 3.70 -7.18 8.40
N PRO A 212 2.83 -7.99 9.06
CA PRO A 212 2.81 -9.43 8.82
C PRO A 212 2.52 -9.81 7.36
N MET A 213 1.64 -9.05 6.70
CA MET A 213 1.25 -9.31 5.31
C MET A 213 2.41 -9.06 4.33
N VAL A 214 3.28 -8.10 4.64
CA VAL A 214 4.48 -7.82 3.82
C VAL A 214 5.61 -8.78 4.15
N SER A 215 5.87 -9.02 5.43
CA SER A 215 7.04 -9.78 5.88
C SER A 215 6.91 -11.28 5.66
N VAL A 216 5.71 -11.83 5.84
CA VAL A 216 5.49 -13.28 5.84
C VAL A 216 4.71 -13.73 4.63
N LEU A 217 3.62 -13.02 4.31
CA LEU A 217 2.75 -13.40 3.19
C LEU A 217 3.27 -12.87 1.84
N ASN A 218 4.38 -12.11 1.86
CA ASN A 218 5.04 -11.55 0.68
C ASN A 218 4.06 -10.78 -0.23
N VAL A 219 3.07 -10.11 0.37
CA VAL A 219 2.05 -9.35 -0.36
C VAL A 219 2.56 -7.94 -0.61
N SER A 220 3.05 -7.70 -1.82
CA SER A 220 3.63 -6.44 -2.28
C SER A 220 2.61 -5.31 -2.54
N ASP A 221 1.32 -5.64 -2.47
CA ASP A 221 0.21 -4.70 -2.69
C ASP A 221 -0.04 -3.73 -1.51
N TYR A 222 0.15 -4.21 -0.28
CA TYR A 222 -0.05 -3.39 0.92
C TYR A 222 1.00 -2.27 1.08
N PRO A 223 2.29 -2.49 0.75
CA PRO A 223 3.31 -1.47 0.48
C PRO A 223 2.79 -0.30 -0.37
N MET A 224 2.09 -0.64 -1.44
CA MET A 224 1.46 0.30 -2.35
C MET A 224 0.37 1.09 -1.66
N LEU A 225 -0.55 0.42 -0.95
CA LEU A 225 -1.63 1.07 -0.23
C LEU A 225 -1.09 2.10 0.79
N ALA A 226 -0.13 1.68 1.61
CA ALA A 226 0.40 2.55 2.65
C ALA A 226 1.30 3.68 2.11
N SER A 227 1.82 3.53 0.89
CA SER A 227 2.63 4.56 0.25
C SER A 227 1.77 5.55 -0.55
N ALA A 228 0.72 5.08 -1.21
CA ALA A 228 -0.15 5.90 -2.05
C ALA A 228 -1.22 6.65 -1.25
N PHE A 229 -2.00 5.95 -0.41
CA PHE A 229 -3.26 6.51 0.13
C PHE A 229 -3.13 7.09 1.53
N TYR A 230 -2.26 6.52 2.36
CA TYR A 230 -2.09 6.92 3.76
C TYR A 230 -1.68 8.38 3.96
N PRO A 231 -0.87 8.99 3.08
CA PRO A 231 -0.65 10.43 3.09
C PRO A 231 -1.93 11.28 3.05
N ALA A 232 -2.99 10.82 2.38
CA ALA A 232 -4.26 11.54 2.26
C ALA A 232 -5.02 11.63 3.59
N LEU A 233 -4.72 10.75 4.54
CA LEU A 233 -5.31 10.78 5.90
C LEU A 233 -4.77 11.94 6.74
N PHE A 234 -3.63 12.54 6.34
CA PHE A 234 -3.11 13.73 7.00
C PHE A 234 -3.74 15.01 6.44
N THR A 235 -4.05 15.96 7.34
CA THR A 235 -4.22 17.35 6.92
C THR A 235 -2.95 17.87 6.24
N HIS A 236 -3.09 18.76 5.25
CA HIS A 236 -1.95 19.35 4.54
C HIS A 236 -0.88 19.94 5.48
N ALA A 237 -1.27 20.61 6.56
CA ALA A 237 -0.34 21.18 7.53
C ALA A 237 0.55 20.11 8.20
N ARG A 238 -0.05 19.00 8.65
CA ARG A 238 0.67 17.91 9.29
C ARG A 238 1.47 17.07 8.32
N PHE A 239 0.94 16.84 7.12
CA PHE A 239 1.68 16.15 6.09
C PHE A 239 2.98 16.90 5.76
N ARG A 240 2.94 18.24 5.68
CA ARG A 240 4.16 19.05 5.51
C ARG A 240 5.15 18.88 6.68
N LEU A 241 4.67 18.71 7.91
CA LEU A 241 5.54 18.44 9.06
C LEU A 241 6.19 17.06 8.96
N VAL A 242 5.40 16.01 8.71
CA VAL A 242 5.94 14.65 8.47
C VAL A 242 6.96 14.67 7.33
N LEU A 243 6.67 15.34 6.22
CA LEU A 243 7.59 15.48 5.10
C LEU A 243 8.89 16.21 5.46
N ARG A 244 8.85 17.22 6.35
CA ARG A 244 10.07 17.89 6.81
C ARG A 244 10.98 16.93 7.55
N HIS A 245 10.43 16.08 8.41
CA HIS A 245 11.19 15.04 9.11
C HIS A 245 11.64 13.93 8.15
N ALA A 246 10.77 13.49 7.24
CA ALA A 246 11.08 12.43 6.28
C ALA A 246 12.14 12.83 5.23
N ARG A 247 12.36 14.13 4.98
CA ARG A 247 13.38 14.60 4.04
C ARG A 247 14.80 14.63 4.60
N ARG A 248 14.97 14.47 5.91
CA ARG A 248 16.28 14.55 6.56
C ARG A 248 16.61 13.22 7.23
N PRO A 249 17.85 12.71 7.09
CA PRO A 249 18.31 11.64 7.95
C PRO A 249 18.39 12.18 9.38
N THR A 250 17.54 11.65 10.25
CA THR A 250 17.53 11.93 11.69
C THR A 250 17.69 10.60 12.42
N ALA A 251 18.05 10.63 13.70
CA ALA A 251 18.11 9.40 14.51
C ALA A 251 16.80 8.61 14.41
N PHE A 252 15.64 9.28 14.54
CA PHE A 252 14.34 8.62 14.42
C PHE A 252 14.10 7.97 13.05
N THR A 253 14.38 8.65 11.94
CA THR A 253 14.10 8.12 10.60
C THR A 253 15.07 7.00 10.21
N VAL A 254 16.36 7.15 10.57
CA VAL A 254 17.38 6.12 10.32
C VAL A 254 17.13 4.89 11.18
N THR A 255 16.91 5.06 12.49
CA THR A 255 16.57 3.96 13.39
C THR A 255 15.28 3.25 12.95
N GLY A 256 14.25 4.02 12.57
CA GLY A 256 13.02 3.44 12.03
C GLY A 256 13.27 2.59 10.80
N ALA A 257 14.07 3.07 9.84
CA ALA A 257 14.41 2.32 8.63
C ALA A 257 15.20 1.04 8.93
N VAL A 258 16.18 1.10 9.84
CA VAL A 258 16.95 -0.06 10.29
C VAL A 258 16.04 -1.09 10.95
N ILE A 259 15.15 -0.66 11.85
CA ILE A 259 14.18 -1.55 12.51
C ILE A 259 13.27 -2.22 11.47
N GLY A 260 12.75 -1.46 10.51
CA GLY A 260 11.90 -2.01 9.45
C GLY A 260 12.63 -3.05 8.60
N ALA A 261 13.84 -2.73 8.12
CA ALA A 261 14.66 -3.67 7.35
C ALA A 261 15.02 -4.94 8.15
N ALA A 262 15.42 -4.77 9.41
CA ALA A 262 15.76 -5.89 10.30
C ALA A 262 14.53 -6.75 10.60
N ALA A 263 13.36 -6.14 10.79
CA ALA A 263 12.12 -6.88 11.01
C ALA A 263 11.73 -7.69 9.77
N GLN A 264 11.87 -7.14 8.55
CA GLN A 264 11.67 -7.94 7.34
C GLN A 264 12.63 -9.15 7.29
N LEU A 265 13.92 -8.93 7.56
CA LEU A 265 14.92 -10.00 7.55
C LEU A 265 14.64 -11.08 8.61
N TRP A 266 14.10 -10.68 9.76
CA TRP A 266 13.77 -11.60 10.85
C TRP A 266 12.57 -12.49 10.51
N PHE A 267 11.47 -11.89 10.05
CA PHE A 267 10.21 -12.60 9.86
C PHE A 267 10.07 -13.25 8.48
N MET A 268 11.01 -13.03 7.56
CA MET A 268 10.84 -13.57 6.21
C MET A 268 11.06 -15.09 6.17
N PRO A 269 10.11 -15.84 5.60
CA PRO A 269 10.19 -17.30 5.53
C PRO A 269 11.14 -17.84 4.45
N TRP A 270 11.41 -17.07 3.40
CA TRP A 270 12.25 -17.51 2.27
C TRP A 270 12.98 -16.35 1.58
N TRP A 271 14.09 -16.69 0.94
CA TRP A 271 14.78 -15.82 -0.01
C TRP A 271 14.18 -16.01 -1.41
N GLY A 272 13.56 -14.98 -1.96
CA GLY A 272 12.92 -15.00 -3.28
C GLY A 272 13.08 -13.68 -4.04
N ALA A 273 12.49 -13.62 -5.24
CA ALA A 273 12.60 -12.45 -6.13
C ALA A 273 12.11 -11.14 -5.50
N LEU A 274 11.20 -11.21 -4.51
CA LEU A 274 10.64 -10.06 -3.81
C LEU A 274 11.33 -9.74 -2.47
N THR A 275 12.34 -10.50 -2.04
CA THR A 275 13.00 -10.27 -0.74
C THR A 275 13.67 -8.90 -0.68
N GLY A 276 14.44 -8.52 -1.71
CA GLY A 276 15.06 -7.20 -1.78
C GLY A 276 14.03 -6.06 -1.79
N PHE A 277 12.89 -6.30 -2.44
CA PHE A 277 11.77 -5.37 -2.44
C PHE A 277 11.14 -5.22 -1.06
N GLY A 278 10.84 -6.33 -0.38
CA GLY A 278 10.30 -6.33 0.99
C GLY A 278 11.20 -5.57 1.97
N ILE A 279 12.53 -5.80 1.92
CA ILE A 279 13.50 -5.09 2.76
C ILE A 279 13.46 -3.59 2.50
N PHE A 280 13.46 -3.19 1.23
CA PHE A 280 13.41 -1.79 0.84
C PHE A 280 12.12 -1.11 1.29
N VAL A 281 10.96 -1.75 1.11
CA VAL A 281 9.68 -1.20 1.55
C VAL A 281 9.65 -1.07 3.07
N MET A 282 10.03 -2.12 3.80
CA MET A 282 10.00 -2.06 5.27
C MET A 282 10.95 -1.01 5.81
N ALA A 283 12.10 -0.78 5.15
CA ALA A 283 12.97 0.34 5.46
C ALA A 283 12.26 1.70 5.22
N LEU A 284 11.53 1.87 4.12
CA LEU A 284 10.78 3.10 3.83
C LEU A 284 9.60 3.32 4.79
N TRP A 285 8.90 2.27 5.18
CA TRP A 285 7.83 2.32 6.17
C TRP A 285 8.38 2.67 7.53
N GLY A 286 9.47 2.01 7.94
CA GLY A 286 10.20 2.33 9.15
C GLY A 286 10.69 3.77 9.18
N TRP A 287 11.24 4.26 8.06
CA TRP A 287 11.63 5.67 7.90
C TRP A 287 10.45 6.62 8.10
N SER A 288 9.30 6.29 7.50
CA SER A 288 8.07 7.07 7.57
C SER A 288 7.49 7.06 8.99
N ALA A 289 7.49 5.90 9.67
CA ALA A 289 7.11 5.76 11.06
C ALA A 289 8.02 6.59 11.97
N GLY A 290 9.34 6.54 11.76
CA GLY A 290 10.32 7.39 12.44
C GLY A 290 10.05 8.87 12.23
N ALA A 291 9.69 9.30 11.02
CA ALA A 291 9.32 10.70 10.75
C ALA A 291 8.04 11.12 11.49
N ILE A 292 7.04 10.24 11.58
CA ILE A 292 5.80 10.47 12.33
C ILE A 292 6.10 10.59 13.84
N VAL A 293 6.94 9.70 14.38
CA VAL A 293 7.36 9.72 15.79
C VAL A 293 8.15 10.99 16.09
N ALA A 294 9.12 11.37 15.24
CA ALA A 294 9.90 12.59 15.40
C ALA A 294 9.02 13.86 15.40
N MET A 295 8.01 13.91 14.52
CA MET A 295 7.04 15.00 14.49
C MET A 295 6.26 15.11 15.81
N TYR A 296 5.90 13.99 16.42
CA TYR A 296 5.19 13.99 17.70
C TYR A 296 6.13 14.34 18.87
N ALA A 297 7.31 13.72 18.94
CA ALA A 297 8.30 13.96 19.99
C ALA A 297 8.69 15.45 20.07
N THR A 298 8.90 16.11 18.93
CA THR A 298 9.24 17.54 18.88
C THR A 298 8.13 18.49 19.33
N ARG A 299 6.89 18.00 19.45
CA ARG A 299 5.73 18.78 19.88
C ARG A 299 5.42 18.67 21.37
N TYR A 300 5.94 17.62 22.04
CA TYR A 300 5.72 17.35 23.47
C TYR A 300 6.99 17.48 24.31
N LEU A 301 8.17 17.53 23.68
CA LEU A 301 9.47 17.72 24.33
C LEU A 301 9.97 19.18 24.24
N ARG A 302 9.08 20.12 23.95
CA ARG A 302 9.30 21.57 24.03
C ARG A 302 8.17 22.19 24.82
#